data_AF-A0A844TL23-F1
#
_entry.id   AF-A0A844TL23-F1
#
_cell.length_a   1.000
_cell.length_b   1.000
_cell.length_c   1.000
_cell.angle_alpha   90.00
_cell.angle_beta   90.00
_cell.angle_gamma   90.00
#
_symmetry.space_group_name_H-M   'P 1'
#
loop_
_entity.id
_entity.type
_entity.pdbx_description
1 polymer ?
#
loop_
_entity_poly.entity_id
_entity_poly.type
_entity_poly.pdbx_seq_one_letter_code
_entity_poly.pdbx_strand_id
1 'polypeptide(L)' 'MINDTAVFDALRLDVGSGDRVATGLIGTREAIVRDGLFIDPLSIGYCPHEWIDGSGYVDPELARKFSYSLAF' A
#
# COMPACT_ATOMS: atom_id res chain seq x y z
N MET A 1 7.76 -14.43 16.65
CA MET A 1 8.33 -13.45 15.70
C MET A 1 7.16 -12.93 14.89
N ILE A 2 6.85 -11.64 14.99
CA ILE A 2 5.78 -11.07 14.16
C ILE A 2 6.41 -10.85 12.78
N ASN A 3 5.92 -11.59 11.78
CA ASN A 3 6.35 -11.46 10.39
C ASN A 3 5.67 -10.23 9.78
N ASP A 4 6.07 -9.06 10.25
CA ASP A 4 5.57 -7.82 9.71
C ASP A 4 6.17 -7.60 8.31
N THR A 5 5.32 -7.23 7.37
CA THR A 5 5.67 -6.91 5.99
C THR A 5 5.53 -5.41 5.79
N ALA A 6 6.57 -4.79 5.22
CA ALA A 6 6.55 -3.38 4.89
C ALA A 6 5.60 -3.13 3.71
N VAL A 7 4.72 -2.15 3.88
CA VAL A 7 3.74 -1.75 2.88
C VAL A 7 3.71 -0.23 2.70
N PHE A 8 3.22 0.19 1.54
CA PHE A 8 3.27 1.58 1.09
C PHE A 8 1.97 1.96 0.40
N ASP A 9 1.61 3.23 0.44
CA ASP A 9 0.51 3.77 -0.35
C ASP A 9 0.91 3.83 -1.82
N ALA A 10 0.03 3.31 -2.67
CA ALA A 10 0.21 3.36 -4.11
C ALA A 10 -0.45 4.62 -4.70
N LEU A 11 0.32 5.33 -5.51
CA LEU A 11 -0.08 6.50 -6.26
C LEU A 11 -0.16 6.16 -7.76
N ARG A 12 -1.03 6.86 -8.48
CA ARG A 12 -1.09 6.82 -9.94
C ARG A 12 -0.92 8.23 -10.52
N LEU A 13 -0.43 8.33 -11.75
CA LEU A 13 -0.42 9.59 -12.47
C LEU A 13 -1.83 9.89 -12.99
N ASP A 14 -2.39 11.03 -12.62
CA ASP A 14 -3.58 11.57 -13.26
C ASP A 14 -3.19 12.18 -14.61
N VAL A 15 -3.77 11.69 -15.71
CA VAL A 15 -3.41 12.14 -17.06
C VAL A 15 -3.98 13.53 -17.37
N GLY A 16 -5.04 13.95 -16.66
CA GLY A 16 -5.67 15.25 -16.84
C GLY A 16 -4.88 16.38 -16.21
N SER A 17 -4.37 16.17 -14.99
CA SER A 17 -3.62 17.20 -14.25
C SER A 17 -2.10 17.01 -14.27
N GLY A 18 -1.62 15.79 -14.54
CA GLY A 18 -0.20 15.43 -14.43
C GLY A 18 0.26 15.18 -12.99
N ASP A 19 -0.66 15.22 -12.01
CA ASP A 19 -0.35 14.99 -10.60
C ASP A 19 -0.33 13.52 -10.23
N ARG A 20 0.36 13.19 -9.14
CA ARG A 20 0.26 11.86 -8.52
C ARG A 20 -0.88 11.87 -7.52
N VAL A 21 -1.85 10.99 -7.72
CA VAL A 21 -3.03 10.87 -6.88
C VAL A 21 -3.07 9.51 -6.19
N ALA A 22 -3.54 9.51 -4.94
CA ALA A 22 -3.70 8.28 -4.16
C ALA A 22 -4.69 7.33 -4.83
N THR A 23 -4.33 6.05 -4.91
CA THR A 23 -5.21 5.01 -5.46
C THR A 23 -6.12 4.39 -4.42
N GLY A 24 -5.79 4.55 -3.13
CA GLY A 24 -6.40 3.83 -2.02
C GLY A 24 -5.88 2.41 -1.82
N LEU A 25 -4.92 1.96 -2.64
CA LEU A 25 -4.24 0.68 -2.49
C LEU A 25 -3.02 0.85 -1.58
N ILE A 26 -2.85 -0.11 -0.66
CA ILE A 26 -1.67 -0.24 0.18
C ILE A 26 -1.06 -1.60 -0.12
N GLY A 27 0.24 -1.66 -0.43
CA GLY A 27 0.87 -2.91 -0.83
C GLY A 27 2.37 -2.92 -0.69
N THR A 28 2.95 -4.08 -0.96
CA THR A 28 4.40 -4.27 -1.01
C THR A 28 5.01 -3.44 -2.13
N ARG A 29 6.29 -3.08 -1.98
CA ARG A 29 7.04 -2.35 -3.01
C ARG A 29 7.00 -3.10 -4.34
N GLU A 30 7.17 -4.41 -4.29
CA GLU A 30 7.21 -5.31 -5.44
C GLU A 30 5.89 -5.30 -6.19
N ALA A 31 4.75 -5.38 -5.48
CA ALA A 31 3.43 -5.32 -6.10
C ALA A 31 3.16 -3.98 -6.78
N ILE A 32 3.46 -2.87 -6.10
CA ILE A 32 3.22 -1.52 -6.62
C ILE A 32 4.04 -1.27 -7.89
N VAL A 33 5.33 -1.63 -7.89
CA VAL A 33 6.19 -1.48 -9.06
C VAL A 33 5.77 -2.41 -10.20
N ARG A 34 5.39 -3.66 -9.89
CA ARG A 34 4.88 -4.63 -10.87
C ARG A 34 3.66 -4.11 -11.62
N ASP A 35 2.78 -3.38 -10.92
CA ASP A 35 1.55 -2.82 -11.50
C ASP A 35 1.75 -1.42 -12.12
N GLY A 36 3.00 -0.94 -12.22
CA GLY A 36 3.33 0.35 -12.84
C GLY A 36 2.84 1.56 -12.04
N LEU A 37 2.54 1.36 -10.75
CA LEU A 37 2.15 2.41 -9.82
C LEU A 37 3.39 3.04 -9.18
N PHE A 38 3.20 4.23 -8.61
CA PHE A 38 4.22 4.92 -7.85
C PHE A 38 4.04 4.63 -6.36
N ILE A 39 5.14 4.57 -5.63
CA ILE A 39 5.12 4.51 -4.17
C ILE A 39 5.07 5.94 -3.64
N ASP A 40 4.18 6.23 -2.70
CA ASP A 40 4.25 7.47 -1.95
C ASP A 40 5.52 7.47 -1.09
N PRO A 41 6.49 8.37 -1.33
CA PRO A 41 7.76 8.39 -0.60
C PRO A 41 7.62 8.74 0.88
N LEU A 42 6.46 9.29 1.30
CA LEU A 42 6.17 9.61 2.69
C LEU A 42 5.40 8.48 3.40
N SER A 43 4.90 7.50 2.66
CA SER A 43 4.21 6.35 3.25
C SER A 43 5.21 5.28 3.70
N ILE A 44 5.03 4.77 4.92
CA ILE A 44 5.59 3.48 5.34
C ILE A 44 4.71 2.89 6.43
N GLY A 45 4.20 1.68 6.18
CA GLY A 45 3.38 0.90 7.11
C GLY A 45 3.93 -0.51 7.30
N TYR A 46 3.46 -1.20 8.34
CA TYR A 46 3.84 -2.58 8.64
C TYR A 46 2.61 -3.38 9.07
N CYS A 47 2.32 -4.49 8.37
CA CYS A 47 1.20 -5.39 8.69
C CYS A 47 1.71 -6.81 8.90
N PRO A 48 0.95 -7.63 9.63
CA PRO A 48 1.11 -9.08 9.55
C PRO A 48 1.13 -9.53 8.09
N HIS A 49 2.09 -10.39 7.74
CA HIS A 49 2.20 -10.96 6.39
C HIS A 49 0.90 -11.63 5.92
N GLU A 50 0.12 -12.19 6.85
CA GLU A 50 -1.18 -12.82 6.60
C GLU A 50 -2.24 -11.87 6.03
N TRP A 51 -2.03 -10.56 6.09
CA TRP A 51 -2.94 -9.57 5.52
C TRP A 51 -2.62 -9.24 4.07
N ILE A 52 -1.49 -9.73 3.55
CA ILE A 52 -1.10 -9.55 2.16
C ILE A 52 -1.76 -10.64 1.32
N ASP A 53 -2.52 -10.22 0.31
CA ASP A 53 -3.13 -11.13 -0.65
C ASP A 53 -2.09 -11.71 -1.63
N GLY A 54 -2.52 -12.65 -2.47
CA GLY A 54 -1.65 -13.26 -3.48
C GLY A 54 -1.09 -12.28 -4.53
N SER A 55 -1.62 -11.05 -4.60
CA SER A 55 -1.17 -10.00 -5.51
C SER A 55 -0.13 -9.08 -4.87
N GLY A 56 0.07 -9.19 -3.55
CA GLY A 56 1.01 -8.40 -2.76
C GLY A 56 0.43 -7.12 -2.19
N TYR A 57 -0.91 -7.00 -2.11
CA TYR A 57 -1.63 -5.87 -1.53
C TYR A 57 -2.29 -6.24 -0.20
N VAL A 58 -2.46 -5.25 0.67
CA VAL A 58 -3.15 -5.41 1.95
C VAL A 58 -4.64 -5.60 1.70
N ASP A 59 -5.21 -6.62 2.33
CA ASP A 59 -6.66 -6.83 2.35
C ASP A 59 -7.36 -5.61 3.01
N PRO A 60 -8.23 -4.89 2.29
CA PRO A 60 -8.87 -3.67 2.80
C PRO A 60 -9.82 -3.95 3.96
N GLU A 61 -10.40 -5.14 4.07
CA GLU A 61 -11.26 -5.50 5.20
C GLU A 61 -10.45 -5.69 6.49
N LEU A 62 -9.24 -6.28 6.38
CA LEU A 62 -8.31 -6.41 7.50
C LEU A 62 -7.73 -5.06 7.91
N ALA A 63 -7.31 -4.24 6.94
CA ALA A 63 -6.83 -2.87 7.20
C ALA A 63 -7.88 -2.02 7.95
N ARG A 64 -9.16 -2.15 7.56
CA ARG A 64 -10.27 -1.44 8.22
C ARG A 64 -10.59 -1.99 9.62
N LYS A 65 -10.55 -3.31 9.79
CA LYS A 65 -10.89 -3.99 11.05
C LYS A 65 -9.89 -3.66 12.17
N PHE A 66 -8.62 -3.52 11.82
CA PHE A 66 -7.55 -3.31 12.79
C PHE A 66 -7.07 -1.87 12.88
N SER A 67 -7.79 -0.92 12.24
CA SER A 67 -7.48 0.51 12.23
C SER A 67 -6.01 0.75 11.99
N TYR A 68 -5.55 0.47 10.77
CA TYR A 68 -4.19 0.77 10.35
C TYR A 68 -3.89 2.26 10.55
N SER A 69 -3.32 2.59 11.71
CA SER A 69 -2.77 3.92 11.98
C SER A 69 -1.46 3.99 11.23
N LEU A 70 -1.52 4.39 9.95
CA LEU A 70 -0.36 4.95 9.28
C LEU A 70 0.08 6.13 10.17
N ALA A 71 1.26 5.99 10.77
CA ALA A 71 1.87 7.11 11.47
C ALA A 71 2.27 8.13 10.40
N PHE A 72 1.40 9.13 10.21
CA PHE A 72 1.66 10.31 9.39
C PHE A 72 2.70 11.22 10.04
#